data_AF-A0A5C6KYW2-F1
#
_entry.id   AF-A0A5C6KYW2-F1
#
_cell.length_a   1.000
_cell.length_b   1.000
_cell.length_c   1.000
_cell.angle_alpha   90.00
_cell.angle_beta   90.00
_cell.angle_gamma   90.00
#
_symmetry.space_group_name_H-M   'P 1'
#
loop_
_entity.id
_entity.type
_entity.pdbx_description
1 polymer ?
#
loop_
_entity_poly.entity_id
_entity_poly.type
_entity_poly.pdbx_seq_one_letter_code
_entity_poly.pdbx_strand_id
1 'polypeptide(L)'
;MPVPATIEVCEKYLFADVNEMAADGIPELIQQRLIRLRDMYNYWLQFPRKKDLEIVQELEYRYKISKSSAYDDVRIIKRLLGDLAKTTKDYHRYKFCQMIDETFEMARRIKDARAMGAAANYYGKYTQLDKEDILDKGYDKIIVQPFEPTDDPTVLGIKPIPNVRDRIKSKIQQYWSDDIEDVDFEEVEFNEDDIFNPKPKE
;
A
#
# COMPACT_ATOMS: atom_id res chain seq x y z
N MET A 1 7.20 -32.61 25.27
CA MET A 1 7.39 -31.28 24.65
C MET A 1 6.05 -30.80 24.16
N PRO A 2 5.64 -29.55 24.42
CA PRO A 2 4.38 -29.03 23.90
C PRO A 2 4.49 -29.03 22.38
N VAL A 3 3.50 -29.63 21.70
CA VAL A 3 3.44 -29.62 20.24
C VAL A 3 3.33 -28.15 19.85
N PRO A 4 4.30 -27.57 19.10
CA PRO A 4 4.19 -26.19 18.64
C PRO A 4 2.84 -26.05 17.93
N ALA A 5 2.15 -24.92 18.16
CA ALA A 5 0.83 -24.67 17.58
C ALA A 5 0.90 -24.98 16.09
N THR A 6 0.30 -26.09 15.66
CA THR A 6 0.52 -26.67 14.33
C THR A 6 0.24 -25.68 13.20
N ILE A 7 -0.58 -24.66 13.48
CA ILE A 7 -0.94 -23.58 12.58
C ILE A 7 0.24 -22.65 12.30
N GLU A 8 1.00 -22.21 13.31
CA GLU A 8 2.13 -21.27 13.14
C GLU A 8 3.26 -21.90 12.30
N VAL A 9 3.51 -23.20 12.50
CA VAL A 9 4.46 -23.96 11.68
C VAL A 9 3.93 -24.11 10.25
N CYS A 10 2.64 -24.36 10.06
CA CYS A 10 2.04 -24.39 8.73
C CYS A 10 2.15 -23.04 8.03
N GLU A 11 1.88 -21.93 8.71
CA GLU A 11 1.95 -20.58 8.12
C GLU A 11 3.36 -20.24 7.63
N LYS A 12 4.40 -20.58 8.41
CA LYS A 12 5.79 -20.26 8.05
C LYS A 12 6.36 -21.17 6.96
N TYR A 13 6.00 -22.45 6.94
CA TYR A 13 6.65 -23.46 6.09
C TYR A 13 5.76 -24.04 4.98
N LEU A 14 4.51 -23.59 4.78
CA LEU A 14 3.59 -24.20 3.80
C LEU A 14 4.20 -24.36 2.39
N PHE A 15 5.01 -23.39 1.97
CA PHE A 15 5.66 -23.35 0.65
C PHE A 15 7.17 -23.54 0.70
N ALA A 16 7.76 -23.75 1.89
CA ALA A 16 9.19 -23.99 2.05
C ALA A 16 9.59 -25.33 1.41
N ASP A 17 10.88 -25.46 1.07
CA ASP A 17 11.42 -26.72 0.56
C ASP A 17 11.64 -27.73 1.70
N VAL A 18 11.59 -29.02 1.37
CA VAL A 18 11.79 -30.11 2.35
C VAL A 18 13.17 -30.02 3.01
N ASN A 19 14.18 -29.56 2.24
CA ASN A 19 15.54 -29.37 2.74
C ASN A 19 15.63 -28.25 3.78
N GLU A 20 14.86 -27.16 3.59
CA GLU A 20 14.79 -26.04 4.54
C GLU A 20 14.07 -26.46 5.83
N MET A 21 13.01 -27.25 5.71
CA MET A 21 12.30 -27.81 6.87
C MET A 21 13.17 -28.76 7.70
N ALA A 22 14.01 -29.56 7.04
CA ALA A 22 14.92 -30.48 7.69
C ALA A 22 16.08 -29.73 8.39
N ALA A 23 16.59 -28.66 7.78
CA ALA A 23 17.62 -27.80 8.37
C ALA A 23 17.13 -27.11 9.65
N ASP A 24 15.86 -26.72 9.69
CA ASP A 24 15.21 -26.10 10.87
C ASP A 24 14.78 -27.12 11.94
N GLY A 25 15.10 -28.41 11.76
CA GLY A 25 14.87 -29.45 12.76
C GLY A 25 13.42 -29.90 12.90
N ILE A 26 12.58 -29.69 11.87
CA ILE A 26 11.18 -30.12 11.89
C ILE A 26 11.11 -31.65 11.81
N PRO A 27 10.37 -32.34 12.70
CA PRO A 27 10.18 -33.79 12.63
C PRO A 27 9.57 -34.26 11.30
N GLU A 28 10.03 -35.40 10.78
CA GLU A 28 9.60 -35.97 9.49
C GLU A 28 8.07 -36.16 9.38
N LEU A 29 7.43 -36.56 10.49
CA LEU A 29 5.97 -36.71 10.54
C LEU A 29 5.22 -35.38 10.31
N ILE A 30 5.80 -34.26 10.77
CA ILE A 30 5.24 -32.93 10.53
C ILE A 30 5.52 -32.50 9.08
N GLN A 31 6.69 -32.81 8.54
CA GLN A 31 7.01 -32.54 7.14
C GLN A 31 6.04 -33.25 6.17
N GLN A 32 5.77 -34.53 6.39
CA GLN A 32 4.80 -35.30 5.57
C GLN A 32 3.39 -34.69 5.65
N ARG A 33 2.99 -34.23 6.84
CA ARG A 33 1.71 -33.52 7.01
C ARG A 33 1.69 -32.19 6.27
N LEU A 34 2.77 -31.41 6.30
CA LEU A 34 2.88 -30.14 5.57
C LEU A 34 2.80 -30.34 4.06
N ILE A 35 3.47 -31.35 3.52
CA ILE A 35 3.41 -31.70 2.09
C ILE A 35 1.97 -32.07 1.70
N ARG A 36 1.29 -32.86 2.51
CA ARG A 36 -0.13 -33.20 2.31
C ARG A 36 -1.04 -31.96 2.31
N LEU A 37 -0.84 -31.07 3.29
CA LEU A 37 -1.60 -29.81 3.39
C LEU A 37 -1.34 -28.92 2.18
N ARG A 38 -0.09 -28.83 1.70
CA ARG A 38 0.30 -28.08 0.50
C ARG A 38 -0.35 -28.64 -0.77
N ASP A 39 -0.35 -29.95 -0.95
CA ASP A 39 -1.00 -30.60 -2.10
C ASP A 39 -2.50 -30.32 -2.12
N MET A 40 -3.19 -30.52 -0.99
CA MET A 40 -4.63 -30.22 -0.92
C MET A 40 -4.97 -28.74 -1.00
N TYR A 41 -4.11 -27.88 -0.50
CA TYR A 41 -4.25 -26.45 -0.69
C TYR A 41 -4.25 -26.10 -2.18
N ASN A 42 -3.27 -26.61 -2.95
CA ASN A 42 -3.19 -26.39 -4.39
C ASN A 42 -4.38 -27.02 -5.14
N TYR A 43 -4.81 -28.21 -4.73
CA TYR A 43 -5.98 -28.87 -5.31
C TYR A 43 -7.26 -28.06 -5.09
N TRP A 44 -7.48 -27.53 -3.89
CA TRP A 44 -8.65 -26.70 -3.61
C TRP A 44 -8.61 -25.37 -4.36
N LEU A 45 -7.42 -24.80 -4.54
CA LEU A 45 -7.20 -23.61 -5.36
C LEU A 45 -7.51 -23.86 -6.84
N GLN A 46 -7.18 -25.04 -7.37
CA GLN A 46 -7.55 -25.44 -8.73
C GLN A 46 -9.07 -25.64 -8.89
N PHE A 47 -9.74 -26.16 -7.85
CA PHE A 47 -11.17 -26.47 -7.86
C PHE A 47 -11.97 -25.76 -6.73
N PRO A 48 -12.16 -24.42 -6.79
CA PRO A 48 -12.76 -23.65 -5.69
C PRO A 48 -14.22 -23.98 -5.37
N ARG A 49 -14.93 -24.62 -6.30
CA ARG A 49 -16.34 -25.01 -6.14
C ARG A 49 -16.52 -26.29 -5.34
N LYS A 50 -15.43 -27.03 -5.08
CA LYS A 50 -15.51 -28.28 -4.32
C LYS A 50 -15.94 -27.99 -2.88
N LYS A 51 -16.86 -28.82 -2.38
CA LYS A 51 -17.35 -28.74 -1.01
C LYS A 51 -16.33 -29.37 -0.07
N ASP A 52 -16.34 -28.97 1.20
CA ASP A 52 -15.47 -29.53 2.24
C ASP A 52 -15.49 -31.06 2.24
N LEU A 53 -16.69 -31.65 2.09
CA LEU A 53 -16.87 -33.10 2.10
C LEU A 53 -16.12 -33.79 0.95
N GLU A 54 -16.06 -33.16 -0.22
CA GLU A 54 -15.32 -33.70 -1.38
C GLU A 54 -13.80 -33.60 -1.16
N ILE A 55 -13.33 -32.54 -0.49
CA ILE A 55 -11.92 -32.39 -0.13
C ILE A 55 -11.51 -33.41 0.94
N VAL A 56 -12.39 -33.67 1.93
CA VAL A 56 -12.18 -34.72 2.94
C VAL A 56 -12.07 -36.09 2.26
N GLN A 57 -12.96 -36.40 1.32
CA GLN A 57 -12.92 -37.67 0.58
C GLN A 57 -11.65 -37.82 -0.26
N GLU A 58 -11.16 -36.74 -0.87
CA GLU A 58 -9.90 -36.74 -1.61
C GLU A 58 -8.68 -36.97 -0.71
N LEU A 59 -8.67 -36.36 0.48
CA LEU A 59 -7.65 -36.59 1.49
C LEU A 59 -7.61 -38.05 1.95
N GLU A 60 -8.77 -38.64 2.25
CA GLU A 60 -8.90 -40.05 2.60
C GLU A 60 -8.44 -40.95 1.44
N TYR A 61 -8.82 -40.63 0.21
CA TYR A 61 -8.49 -41.44 -0.95
C TYR A 61 -7.00 -41.45 -1.27
N ARG A 62 -6.35 -40.28 -1.29
CA ARG A 62 -4.93 -40.11 -1.67
C ARG A 62 -3.97 -40.51 -0.58
N TYR A 63 -4.23 -40.08 0.66
CA TYR A 63 -3.29 -40.21 1.78
C TYR A 63 -3.68 -41.30 2.78
N LYS A 64 -4.80 -42.00 2.56
CA LYS A 64 -5.30 -43.10 3.41
C LYS A 64 -5.38 -42.74 4.90
N ILE A 65 -5.71 -41.48 5.18
CA ILE A 65 -5.86 -40.96 6.55
C ILE A 65 -7.25 -41.21 7.10
N SER A 66 -7.38 -41.15 8.42
CA SER A 66 -8.69 -41.24 9.09
C SER A 66 -9.53 -40.00 8.81
N LYS A 67 -10.86 -40.19 8.81
CA LYS A 67 -11.83 -39.11 8.61
C LYS A 67 -11.64 -37.93 9.56
N SER A 68 -11.35 -38.21 10.84
CA SER A 68 -11.08 -37.18 11.85
C SER A 68 -9.85 -36.33 11.47
N SER A 69 -8.75 -36.98 11.07
CA SER A 69 -7.53 -36.27 10.66
C SER A 69 -7.74 -35.44 9.40
N ALA A 70 -8.58 -35.91 8.48
CA ALA A 70 -8.90 -35.17 7.26
C ALA A 70 -9.70 -33.88 7.56
N TYR A 71 -10.66 -33.93 8.49
CA TYR A 71 -11.39 -32.73 8.93
C TYR A 71 -10.48 -31.71 9.64
N ASP A 72 -9.54 -32.18 10.46
CA ASP A 72 -8.57 -31.31 11.12
C ASP A 72 -7.68 -30.60 10.09
N ASP A 73 -7.20 -31.33 9.08
CA ASP A 73 -6.41 -30.77 7.99
C ASP A 73 -7.22 -29.79 7.15
N VAL A 74 -8.48 -30.10 6.83
CA VAL A 74 -9.39 -29.18 6.12
C VAL A 74 -9.61 -27.88 6.92
N ARG A 75 -9.71 -27.95 8.25
CA ARG A 75 -9.83 -26.77 9.11
C ARG A 75 -8.59 -25.88 9.04
N ILE A 76 -7.41 -26.49 9.02
CA ILE A 76 -6.13 -25.78 8.87
C ILE A 76 -6.04 -25.14 7.48
N ILE A 77 -6.34 -25.91 6.42
CA ILE A 77 -6.34 -25.42 5.04
C ILE A 77 -7.31 -24.25 4.87
N LYS A 78 -8.51 -24.31 5.46
CA LYS A 78 -9.47 -23.21 5.43
C LYS A 78 -8.99 -21.95 6.13
N ARG A 79 -8.24 -22.08 7.22
CA ARG A 79 -7.65 -20.93 7.91
C ARG A 79 -6.57 -20.29 7.03
N LEU A 80 -5.69 -21.10 6.46
CA LEU A 80 -4.66 -20.66 5.51
C LEU A 80 -5.25 -20.04 4.24
N LEU A 81 -6.34 -20.63 3.72
CA LEU A 81 -7.12 -20.07 2.62
C LEU A 81 -7.86 -18.80 3.05
N GLY A 82 -8.36 -18.71 4.28
CA GLY A 82 -9.12 -17.58 4.81
C GLY A 82 -8.29 -16.30 4.90
N ASP A 83 -7.02 -16.41 5.32
CA ASP A 83 -6.08 -15.29 5.27
C ASP A 83 -5.74 -14.90 3.83
N LEU A 84 -5.72 -15.85 2.88
CA LEU A 84 -5.57 -15.58 1.45
C LEU A 84 -6.87 -15.15 0.75
N ALA A 85 -8.03 -15.41 1.37
CA ALA A 85 -9.38 -15.09 0.88
C ALA A 85 -9.77 -13.64 1.17
N LYS A 86 -8.83 -12.82 1.65
CA LYS A 86 -8.60 -11.52 1.00
C LYS A 86 -8.15 -11.78 -0.44
N THR A 87 -9.02 -12.39 -1.22
CA THR A 87 -8.76 -12.83 -2.57
C THR A 87 -8.33 -11.60 -3.33
N THR A 88 -7.03 -11.46 -3.55
CA THR A 88 -6.52 -10.31 -4.27
C THR A 88 -7.25 -10.30 -5.60
N LYS A 89 -7.65 -9.12 -6.06
CA LYS A 89 -8.29 -8.94 -7.38
C LYS A 89 -7.59 -9.75 -8.48
N ASP A 90 -6.28 -9.95 -8.32
CA ASP A 90 -5.42 -10.73 -9.20
C ASP A 90 -5.68 -12.24 -9.20
N TYR A 91 -6.06 -12.87 -8.08
CA TYR A 91 -6.46 -14.28 -8.09
C TYR A 91 -7.74 -14.49 -8.90
N HIS A 92 -8.73 -13.62 -8.73
CA HIS A 92 -9.96 -13.68 -9.52
C HIS A 92 -9.69 -13.44 -11.01
N ARG A 93 -8.75 -12.55 -11.36
CA ARG A 93 -8.28 -12.35 -12.74
C ARG A 93 -7.61 -13.61 -13.29
N TYR A 94 -6.69 -14.21 -12.56
CA TYR A 94 -6.03 -15.46 -12.96
C TYR A 94 -7.04 -16.57 -13.22
N LYS A 95 -7.97 -16.80 -12.28
CA LYS A 95 -8.99 -17.85 -12.43
C LYS A 95 -9.94 -17.56 -13.59
N PHE A 96 -10.26 -16.30 -13.82
CA PHE A 96 -11.04 -15.88 -14.97
C PHE A 96 -10.33 -16.19 -16.29
N CYS A 97 -9.03 -15.90 -16.41
CA CYS A 97 -8.25 -16.25 -17.60
C CYS A 97 -8.28 -17.76 -17.87
N GLN A 98 -8.03 -18.59 -16.84
CA GLN A 98 -8.09 -20.04 -16.97
C GLN A 98 -9.46 -20.53 -17.48
N MET A 99 -10.56 -19.98 -16.93
CA MET A 99 -11.92 -20.35 -17.34
C MET A 99 -12.19 -19.94 -18.80
N ILE A 100 -11.70 -18.78 -19.22
CA ILE A 100 -11.86 -18.33 -20.61
C ILE A 100 -11.09 -19.23 -21.57
N ASP A 101 -9.86 -19.64 -21.23
CA ASP A 101 -9.07 -20.57 -22.04
C ASP A 101 -9.80 -21.91 -22.22
N GLU A 102 -10.33 -22.48 -21.14
CA GLU A 102 -11.14 -23.71 -21.18
C GLU A 102 -12.41 -23.54 -22.04
N THR A 103 -13.11 -22.39 -21.94
CA THR A 103 -14.30 -22.13 -22.78
C THR A 103 -13.95 -21.95 -24.25
N PHE A 104 -12.80 -21.35 -24.56
CA PHE A 104 -12.30 -21.21 -25.93
C PHE A 104 -11.96 -22.57 -26.53
N GLU A 105 -11.31 -23.45 -25.77
CA GLU A 105 -11.06 -24.83 -26.19
C GLU A 105 -12.36 -25.62 -26.43
N MET A 106 -13.34 -25.49 -25.53
CA MET A 106 -14.63 -26.16 -25.68
C MET A 106 -15.38 -25.66 -26.92
N ALA A 107 -15.40 -24.34 -27.13
CA ALA A 107 -16.00 -23.74 -28.32
C ALA A 107 -15.27 -24.19 -29.60
N ARG A 108 -13.94 -24.29 -29.57
CA ARG A 108 -13.12 -24.81 -30.68
C ARG A 108 -13.48 -26.26 -31.03
N ARG A 109 -13.73 -27.11 -30.03
CA ARG A 109 -14.19 -28.51 -30.24
C ARG A 109 -15.57 -28.57 -30.89
N ILE A 110 -16.50 -27.71 -30.46
CA ILE A 110 -17.87 -27.62 -30.99
C ILE A 110 -17.91 -26.85 -32.33
N LYS A 111 -16.81 -26.19 -32.72
CA LYS A 111 -16.70 -25.30 -33.88
C LYS A 111 -17.68 -24.11 -33.85
N ASP A 112 -18.03 -23.65 -32.65
CA ASP A 112 -18.86 -22.45 -32.48
C ASP A 112 -18.00 -21.18 -32.53
N ALA A 113 -17.97 -20.54 -33.70
CA ALA A 113 -17.22 -19.31 -33.92
C ALA A 113 -17.74 -18.12 -33.10
N ARG A 114 -19.04 -18.09 -32.75
CA ARG A 114 -19.63 -17.00 -31.96
C ARG A 114 -19.18 -17.08 -30.51
N ALA A 115 -19.19 -18.29 -29.94
CA ALA A 115 -18.69 -18.54 -28.59
C ALA A 115 -17.18 -18.24 -28.48
N MET A 116 -16.39 -18.62 -29.50
CA MET A 116 -14.96 -18.27 -29.56
C MET A 116 -14.73 -16.75 -29.57
N GLY A 117 -15.47 -16.01 -30.40
CA GLY A 117 -15.38 -14.55 -30.47
C GLY A 117 -15.79 -13.87 -29.15
N ALA A 118 -16.82 -14.39 -28.48
CA ALA A 118 -17.25 -13.88 -27.18
C ALA A 118 -16.18 -14.11 -26.08
N ALA A 119 -15.61 -15.32 -26.01
CA ALA A 119 -14.53 -15.65 -25.07
C ALA A 119 -13.30 -14.73 -25.27
N ALA A 120 -12.88 -14.50 -26.52
CA ALA A 120 -11.78 -13.60 -26.84
C ALA A 120 -12.07 -12.13 -26.46
N ASN A 121 -13.31 -11.66 -26.67
CA ASN A 121 -13.72 -10.32 -26.27
C ASN A 121 -13.67 -10.16 -24.74
N TYR A 122 -14.21 -11.12 -24.00
CA TYR A 122 -14.15 -11.12 -22.54
C TYR A 122 -12.71 -11.18 -22.03
N TYR A 123 -11.85 -12.00 -22.65
CA TYR A 123 -10.42 -12.03 -22.32
C TYR A 123 -9.80 -10.63 -22.39
N GLY A 124 -9.88 -9.97 -23.55
CA GLY A 124 -9.30 -8.64 -23.75
C GLY A 124 -9.87 -7.57 -22.79
N LYS A 125 -11.20 -7.58 -22.56
CA LYS A 125 -11.86 -6.61 -21.69
C LYS A 125 -11.43 -6.71 -20.23
N TYR A 126 -11.26 -7.92 -19.70
CA TYR A 126 -10.96 -8.13 -18.28
C TYR A 126 -9.47 -8.15 -17.97
N THR A 127 -8.61 -8.46 -18.95
CA THR A 127 -7.16 -8.19 -18.86
C THR A 127 -6.82 -6.73 -19.11
N GLN A 128 -7.77 -5.92 -19.57
CA GLN A 128 -7.58 -4.50 -19.92
C GLN A 128 -6.57 -4.32 -21.05
N LEU A 129 -6.50 -5.29 -21.97
CA LEU A 129 -5.64 -5.23 -23.16
C LEU A 129 -6.04 -4.09 -24.12
N ASP A 130 -7.25 -3.55 -23.94
CA ASP A 130 -7.75 -2.37 -24.66
C ASP A 130 -7.23 -1.05 -24.08
N LYS A 131 -6.65 -1.06 -22.88
CA LYS A 131 -6.13 0.12 -22.19
C LYS A 131 -4.62 0.13 -22.29
N GLU A 132 -4.08 1.34 -22.33
CA GLU A 132 -2.64 1.56 -22.15
C GLU A 132 -2.21 1.00 -20.80
N ASP A 133 -1.08 0.31 -20.79
CA ASP A 133 -0.47 -0.20 -19.57
C ASP A 133 -0.24 0.95 -18.59
N ILE A 134 -0.49 0.71 -17.30
CA ILE A 134 -0.20 1.69 -16.27
C ILE A 134 1.32 1.88 -16.25
N LEU A 135 1.78 2.98 -16.84
CA LEU A 135 3.18 3.36 -16.79
C LEU A 135 3.54 3.58 -15.31
N ASP A 136 4.44 2.77 -14.78
CA ASP A 136 5.01 3.01 -13.47
C ASP A 136 5.78 4.33 -13.54
N LYS A 137 5.17 5.39 -12.99
CA LYS A 137 5.77 6.73 -12.94
C LYS A 137 6.91 6.81 -11.92
N GLY A 138 7.21 5.72 -11.21
CA GLY A 138 8.32 5.64 -10.27
C GLY A 138 8.16 6.59 -9.10
N TYR A 139 6.92 6.87 -8.68
CA TYR A 139 6.64 7.77 -7.55
C TYR A 139 7.35 7.33 -6.27
N ASP A 140 7.56 6.03 -6.09
CA ASP A 140 8.33 5.46 -4.98
C ASP A 140 9.81 5.89 -4.96
N LYS A 141 10.34 6.34 -6.10
CA LYS A 141 11.71 6.87 -6.23
C LYS A 141 11.80 8.37 -5.95
N ILE A 142 10.67 9.05 -5.72
CA ILE A 142 10.68 10.46 -5.37
C ILE A 142 11.10 10.58 -3.92
N ILE A 143 12.37 10.92 -3.72
CA ILE A 143 12.93 11.24 -2.41
C ILE A 143 12.39 12.63 -2.01
N VAL A 144 11.81 12.73 -0.82
CA VAL A 144 11.45 14.03 -0.24
C VAL A 144 12.72 14.86 -0.07
N GLN A 145 12.76 16.06 -0.64
CA GLN A 145 13.91 16.95 -0.45
C GLN A 145 13.92 17.44 1.00
N PRO A 146 14.99 17.19 1.78
CA PRO A 146 15.08 17.68 3.15
C PRO A 146 15.45 19.17 3.12
N PHE A 147 14.46 20.03 3.01
CA PHE A 147 14.67 21.47 3.19
C PHE A 147 14.83 21.76 4.68
N GLU A 148 16.04 22.11 5.09
CA GLU A 148 16.30 22.66 6.42
C GLU A 148 16.38 24.19 6.31
N PRO A 149 15.52 24.94 7.04
CA PRO A 149 15.68 26.38 7.16
C PRO A 149 17.05 26.66 7.78
N THR A 150 17.92 27.35 7.05
CA THR A 150 19.26 27.72 7.54
C THR A 150 19.43 29.23 7.46
N ASP A 151 20.01 29.80 8.51
CA ASP A 151 20.33 31.24 8.58
C ASP A 151 21.73 31.55 8.00
N ASP A 152 22.47 30.53 7.57
CA ASP A 152 23.82 30.68 7.00
C ASP A 152 23.76 31.16 5.54
N PRO A 153 24.16 32.41 5.23
CA PRO A 153 24.16 32.95 3.87
C PRO A 153 25.18 32.25 2.96
N THR A 154 26.12 31.48 3.52
CA THR A 154 27.12 30.70 2.77
C THR A 154 26.47 29.60 1.94
N VAL A 155 25.30 29.08 2.36
CA VAL A 155 24.51 28.10 1.59
C VAL A 155 24.00 28.68 0.27
N LEU A 156 23.85 30.01 0.19
CA LEU A 156 23.52 30.75 -1.03
C LEU A 156 24.76 31.28 -1.77
N GLY A 157 25.97 30.93 -1.33
CA GLY A 157 27.24 31.41 -1.90
C GLY A 157 27.59 32.87 -1.55
N ILE A 158 26.92 33.47 -0.56
CA ILE A 158 27.16 34.85 -0.13
C ILE A 158 28.18 34.84 1.01
N LYS A 159 29.21 35.70 0.92
CA LYS A 159 30.23 35.82 1.97
C LYS A 159 29.60 36.37 3.25
N PRO A 160 29.78 35.72 4.42
CA PRO A 160 29.21 36.19 5.67
C PRO A 160 29.85 37.52 6.08
N ILE A 161 29.00 38.44 6.56
CA ILE A 161 29.46 39.70 7.15
C ILE A 161 30.06 39.39 8.53
N PRO A 162 31.29 39.83 8.86
CA PRO A 162 31.85 39.66 10.20
C PRO A 162 30.98 40.35 11.27
N ASN A 163 30.72 39.68 12.39
CA ASN A 163 29.91 40.19 13.52
C ASN A 163 28.51 40.71 13.13
N VAL A 164 27.72 39.90 12.41
CA VAL A 164 26.35 40.22 12.01
C VAL A 164 25.48 40.70 13.18
N ARG A 165 25.55 40.02 14.34
CA ARG A 165 24.73 40.35 15.52
C ARG A 165 25.06 41.71 16.11
N ASP A 166 26.34 42.09 16.15
CA ASP A 166 26.76 43.39 16.67
C ASP A 166 26.35 44.52 15.71
N ARG A 167 26.43 44.26 14.39
CA ARG A 167 25.92 45.18 13.37
C ARG A 167 24.41 45.36 13.41
N ILE A 168 23.67 44.29 13.71
CA ILE A 168 22.22 44.35 13.91
C ILE A 168 21.93 45.21 15.16
N LYS A 169 22.59 44.93 16.29
CA LYS A 169 22.45 45.73 17.51
C LYS A 169 22.80 47.20 17.31
N SER A 170 23.89 47.51 16.62
CA SER A 170 24.30 48.90 16.36
C SER A 170 23.28 49.62 15.48
N LYS A 171 22.71 48.96 14.48
CA LYS A 171 21.65 49.54 13.64
C LYS A 171 20.35 49.71 14.41
N ILE A 172 19.93 48.71 15.16
CA ILE A 172 18.78 48.80 16.06
C ILE A 172 18.98 50.02 16.96
N GLN A 173 20.11 50.14 17.64
CA GLN A 173 20.39 51.27 18.53
C GLN A 173 20.51 52.63 17.80
N GLN A 174 20.95 52.65 16.53
CA GLN A 174 20.98 53.87 15.72
C GLN A 174 19.57 54.37 15.33
N TYR A 175 18.65 53.45 15.06
CA TYR A 175 17.28 53.78 14.62
C TYR A 175 16.25 53.75 15.76
N TRP A 176 16.62 53.15 16.89
CA TRP A 176 15.85 53.06 18.12
C TRP A 176 16.40 54.09 19.11
N SER A 177 16.44 55.34 18.67
CA SER A 177 16.58 56.49 19.55
C SER A 177 15.27 56.69 20.31
N ASP A 178 15.35 56.88 21.62
CA ASP A 178 14.22 57.23 22.50
C ASP A 178 13.59 58.61 22.18
N ASP A 179 14.07 59.30 21.15
CA ASP A 179 13.54 60.59 20.66
C ASP A 179 12.26 60.45 19.80
N ILE A 180 11.66 59.26 19.76
CA ILE A 180 10.31 59.10 19.21
C ILE A 180 9.33 59.34 20.36
N GLU A 181 9.01 60.61 20.59
CA GLU A 181 7.84 60.97 21.38
C GLU A 181 6.60 60.57 20.58
N ASP A 182 5.83 59.59 21.08
CA ASP A 182 4.48 59.33 20.59
C ASP A 182 3.66 60.59 20.89
N VAL A 183 3.48 61.42 19.86
CA VAL A 183 2.66 62.63 19.97
C VAL A 183 1.21 62.20 19.94
N ASP A 184 0.48 62.41 21.04
CA ASP A 184 -0.97 62.27 21.04
C ASP A 184 -1.55 63.25 20.02
N PHE A 185 -2.51 62.78 19.22
CA PHE A 185 -3.16 63.65 18.24
C PHE A 185 -3.93 64.76 18.98
N GLU A 186 -3.64 66.02 18.66
CA GLU A 186 -4.51 67.11 19.07
C GLU A 186 -5.73 67.14 18.13
N GLU A 187 -6.93 66.94 18.67
CA GLU A 187 -8.16 67.26 17.93
C GLU A 187 -8.19 68.76 17.71
N VAL A 188 -7.86 69.18 16.49
CA VAL A 188 -8.11 70.55 16.05
C VAL A 188 -9.62 70.71 15.98
N GLU A 189 -10.23 71.39 16.96
CA GLU A 189 -11.59 71.90 16.80
C GLU A 189 -11.57 72.85 15.60
N PHE A 190 -12.13 72.40 14.49
CA PHE A 190 -12.23 73.16 13.26
C PHE A 190 -13.22 74.31 13.47
N ASN A 191 -12.74 75.45 13.98
CA ASN A 191 -13.51 76.67 14.09
C ASN A 191 -13.41 77.43 12.77
N GLU A 192 -14.42 77.26 11.89
CA GLU A 192 -14.50 77.91 10.57
C GLU A 192 -14.32 79.44 10.66
N ASP A 193 -14.77 80.06 11.76
CA ASP A 193 -14.79 81.51 11.92
C ASP A 193 -13.38 82.13 12.11
N ASP A 194 -12.40 81.40 12.62
CA ASP A 194 -11.05 81.93 12.88
C ASP A 194 -10.17 81.98 11.62
N ILE A 195 -10.45 81.13 10.64
CA ILE A 195 -9.64 81.00 9.41
C ILE A 195 -10.20 81.88 8.27
N PHE A 196 -11.53 82.05 8.22
CA PHE A 196 -12.20 82.74 7.12
C PHE A 196 -12.61 84.18 7.41
N ASN A 197 -12.36 84.72 8.62
CA ASN A 197 -12.66 86.11 8.92
C ASN A 197 -11.46 87.02 8.57
N PRO A 198 -11.52 87.80 7.47
CA PRO A 198 -10.42 88.70 7.13
C PRO A 198 -10.33 89.82 8.17
N LYS A 199 -9.17 89.94 8.84
CA LYS A 199 -8.92 91.08 9.74
C LYS A 199 -9.16 92.39 8.97
N PRO A 200 -9.94 93.35 9.51
CA PRO A 200 -10.15 94.63 8.86
C PRO A 200 -8.79 95.32 8.71
N LYS A 201 -8.47 95.74 7.48
CA LYS A 201 -7.28 96.56 7.20
C LYS A 201 -7.49 97.93 7.86
N GLU A 202 -6.64 98.28 8.81
CA GLU A 202 -6.33 99.68 9.13
C GLU A 202 -5.56 100.34 7.97
#